data_AF-A0A091CCM5-F1
#
_entry.id   AF-A0A091CCM5-F1
#
_cell.length_a   1.000
_cell.length_b   1.000
_cell.length_c   1.000
_cell.angle_alpha   90.00
_cell.angle_beta   90.00
_cell.angle_gamma   90.00
#
_symmetry.space_group_name_H-M   'P 1'
#
loop_
_entity.id
_entity.type
_entity.pdbx_description
1 polymer ?
#
loop_
_entity_poly.entity_id
_entity_poly.type
_entity_poly.pdbx_seq_one_letter_code
_entity_poly.pdbx_strand_id
1 'polypeptide(L)'
;MVLHNVSAANQHLHNADTLDADWPTEEPTNFDSVLMNPPYSAKWSADKGFLDDPRFSMYGVLAPKSKADFAFLLHGYYHLKDSGVMAIVLPHGVLFRGGAEGKIRKELLENGSIDAVIGLPANIFYNTSIPTTIIVLRKDRDNEDVLFIDASNEFTKGKNQNVLEDKHIDKILETYKKREVVDKFSHAANYDEIDENDFNLNIPRYVDTFEEEEPIDMAALSKEIIDLDKEIEKSEAEISSMIDELAVTDDSKEFIEAAKAVFNHE
;
A
#
# COMPACT_ATOMS: atom_id res chain seq x y z
N MET A 1 0.88 28.98 2.21
CA MET A 1 1.40 29.84 1.13
C MET A 1 1.86 31.20 1.65
N VAL A 2 0.99 31.96 2.33
CA VAL A 2 1.34 33.29 2.91
C VAL A 2 2.57 33.25 3.82
N LEU A 3 2.62 32.32 4.80
CA LEU A 3 3.75 32.19 5.72
C LEU A 3 5.07 31.73 5.06
N HIS A 4 5.00 31.23 3.83
CA HIS A 4 6.16 30.80 3.06
C HIS A 4 6.56 31.84 1.99
N ASN A 5 6.09 33.09 2.11
CA ASN A 5 6.41 34.21 1.21
C ASN A 5 6.08 33.96 -0.27
N VAL A 6 5.08 33.13 -0.57
CA VAL A 6 4.56 33.00 -1.94
C VAL A 6 3.83 34.29 -2.31
N SER A 7 4.13 34.89 -3.47
CA SER A 7 3.46 36.12 -3.95
C SER A 7 1.94 35.92 -4.05
N ALA A 8 1.15 36.91 -3.64
CA ALA A 8 -0.32 36.87 -3.76
C ALA A 8 -0.78 36.73 -5.21
N ALA A 9 -0.02 37.25 -6.18
CA ALA A 9 -0.32 37.11 -7.60
C ALA A 9 -0.19 35.66 -8.12
N ASN A 10 0.46 34.77 -7.35
CA ASN A 10 0.60 33.35 -7.68
C ASN A 10 -0.32 32.46 -6.81
N GLN A 11 -1.25 33.06 -6.06
CA GLN A 11 -2.17 32.36 -5.17
C GLN A 11 -3.59 32.43 -5.74
N HIS A 12 -4.01 31.37 -6.43
CA HIS A 12 -5.37 31.22 -6.93
C HIS A 12 -6.05 30.13 -6.10
N LEU A 13 -6.81 30.56 -5.08
CA LEU A 13 -7.47 29.66 -4.13
C LEU A 13 -8.97 29.95 -4.13
N HIS A 14 -9.74 28.90 -4.34
CA HIS A 14 -11.19 28.96 -4.50
C HIS A 14 -11.88 28.07 -3.47
N ASN A 15 -12.99 28.54 -2.89
CA ASN A 15 -13.79 27.77 -1.94
C ASN A 15 -15.03 27.23 -2.67
N ALA A 16 -14.95 25.97 -3.10
CA ALA A 16 -16.02 25.28 -3.84
C ALA A 16 -15.91 23.76 -3.66
N ASP A 17 -16.94 23.04 -4.10
CA ASP A 17 -16.88 21.60 -4.30
C ASP A 17 -16.27 21.30 -5.67
N THR A 18 -15.07 20.73 -5.68
CA THR A 18 -14.32 20.36 -6.89
C THR A 18 -15.10 19.44 -7.83
N LEU A 19 -15.99 18.59 -7.31
CA LEU A 19 -16.71 17.60 -8.10
C LEU A 19 -18.10 18.05 -8.55
N ASP A 20 -18.57 19.22 -8.10
CA ASP A 20 -19.86 19.77 -8.52
C ASP A 20 -19.68 20.54 -9.85
N ALA A 21 -19.99 21.85 -9.88
CA ALA A 21 -19.74 22.66 -11.06
C ALA A 21 -18.23 22.83 -11.32
N ASP A 22 -17.82 22.64 -12.59
CA ASP A 22 -16.44 22.88 -13.03
C ASP A 22 -16.16 24.40 -13.07
N TRP A 23 -15.76 24.96 -11.94
CA TRP A 23 -15.58 26.39 -11.71
C TRP A 23 -14.23 26.66 -11.01
N PRO A 24 -13.53 27.76 -11.34
CA PRO A 24 -13.90 28.84 -12.27
C PRO A 24 -13.70 28.51 -13.76
N THR A 25 -14.58 29.04 -14.61
CA THR A 25 -14.52 28.84 -16.08
C THR A 25 -13.80 29.96 -16.83
N GLU A 26 -13.49 31.08 -16.17
CA GLU A 26 -12.83 32.24 -16.78
C GLU A 26 -11.29 32.21 -16.64
N GLU A 27 -10.77 31.24 -15.87
CA GLU A 27 -9.34 31.06 -15.63
C GLU A 27 -8.77 29.94 -16.52
N PRO A 28 -7.43 29.88 -16.74
CA PRO A 28 -6.82 28.74 -17.41
C PRO A 28 -7.09 27.45 -16.65
N THR A 29 -7.75 26.50 -17.31
CA THR A 29 -8.12 25.21 -16.72
C THR A 29 -7.20 24.07 -17.17
N ASN A 30 -6.24 24.32 -18.07
CA ASN A 30 -5.28 23.31 -18.54
C ASN A 30 -3.90 23.56 -17.92
N PHE A 31 -3.40 22.60 -17.14
CA PHE A 31 -2.15 22.71 -16.37
C PHE A 31 -1.06 21.76 -16.85
N ASP A 32 0.20 22.19 -16.74
CA ASP A 32 1.37 21.35 -17.05
C ASP A 32 1.61 20.29 -15.96
N SER A 33 1.13 20.54 -14.74
CA SER A 33 1.22 19.58 -13.64
C SER A 33 -0.01 19.67 -12.73
N VAL A 34 -0.55 18.51 -12.36
CA VAL A 34 -1.69 18.40 -11.45
C VAL A 34 -1.30 17.48 -10.29
N LEU A 35 -1.40 17.98 -9.06
CA LEU A 35 -1.08 17.23 -7.84
C LEU A 35 -2.31 17.17 -6.94
N MET A 36 -2.70 15.97 -6.50
CA MET A 36 -3.91 15.79 -5.71
C MET A 36 -3.71 14.77 -4.57
N ASN A 37 -4.24 15.09 -3.40
CA ASN A 37 -4.45 14.14 -2.30
C ASN A 37 -5.89 14.31 -1.79
N PRO A 38 -6.88 13.82 -2.56
CA PRO A 38 -8.29 14.02 -2.22
C PRO A 38 -8.69 13.23 -0.97
N PRO A 39 -9.81 13.58 -0.32
CA PRO A 39 -10.36 12.77 0.76
C PRO A 39 -10.73 11.37 0.26
N TYR A 40 -10.13 10.34 0.86
CA TYR A 40 -10.30 8.96 0.41
C TYR A 40 -11.72 8.47 0.57
N SER A 41 -12.25 7.89 -0.50
CA SER A 41 -13.59 7.30 -0.51
C SER A 41 -14.68 8.29 -0.06
N ALA A 42 -14.50 9.58 -0.35
CA ALA A 42 -15.51 10.58 -0.05
C ALA A 42 -16.82 10.26 -0.75
N LYS A 43 -17.93 10.61 -0.09
CA LYS A 43 -19.24 10.61 -0.74
C LYS A 43 -19.34 11.82 -1.66
N TRP A 44 -20.01 11.66 -2.78
CA TRP A 44 -20.31 12.73 -3.72
C TRP A 44 -21.69 12.51 -4.35
N SER A 45 -22.22 13.51 -5.05
CA SER A 45 -23.58 13.46 -5.60
C SER A 45 -23.74 12.35 -6.64
N ALA A 46 -22.72 12.17 -7.50
CA ALA A 46 -22.76 11.34 -8.71
C ALA A 46 -24.09 11.50 -9.45
N ASP A 47 -24.48 12.76 -9.67
CA ASP A 47 -25.69 13.09 -10.40
C ASP A 47 -25.58 12.54 -11.83
N LYS A 48 -26.69 12.04 -12.38
CA LYS A 48 -26.68 11.48 -13.73
C LYS A 48 -26.34 12.52 -14.79
N GLY A 49 -26.57 13.82 -14.53
CA GLY A 49 -26.16 14.91 -15.40
C GLY A 49 -24.65 14.94 -15.66
N PHE A 50 -23.83 14.39 -14.76
CA PHE A 50 -22.39 14.27 -14.99
C PHE A 50 -22.02 13.26 -16.08
N LEU A 51 -22.96 12.43 -16.57
CA LEU A 51 -22.69 11.60 -17.76
C LEU A 51 -22.53 12.43 -19.03
N ASP A 52 -23.05 13.66 -19.05
CA ASP A 52 -22.89 14.62 -20.15
C ASP A 52 -21.74 15.61 -19.89
N ASP A 53 -21.10 15.55 -18.72
CA ASP A 53 -19.99 16.42 -18.34
C ASP A 53 -18.69 15.97 -19.07
N PRO A 54 -17.95 16.86 -19.74
CA PRO A 54 -16.69 16.54 -20.41
C PRO A 54 -15.65 15.81 -19.54
N ARG A 55 -15.67 16.03 -18.21
CA ARG A 55 -14.76 15.38 -17.27
C ARG A 55 -15.01 13.87 -17.15
N PHE A 56 -16.23 13.40 -17.39
CA PHE A 56 -16.65 12.02 -17.09
C PHE A 56 -17.31 11.29 -18.26
N SER A 57 -17.86 12.02 -19.23
CA SER A 57 -18.69 11.50 -20.33
C SER A 57 -18.01 10.41 -21.15
N MET A 58 -16.69 10.53 -21.41
CA MET A 58 -15.95 9.55 -22.21
C MET A 58 -15.94 8.13 -21.63
N TYR A 59 -16.10 7.98 -20.32
CA TYR A 59 -16.09 6.67 -19.64
C TYR A 59 -17.48 5.99 -19.64
N GLY A 60 -18.54 6.75 -19.92
CA GLY A 60 -19.94 6.30 -19.94
C GLY A 60 -20.48 5.75 -18.62
N VAL A 61 -19.73 5.89 -17.51
CA VAL A 61 -20.13 5.55 -16.14
C VAL A 61 -19.52 6.56 -15.17
N LEU A 62 -20.13 6.71 -14.01
CA LEU A 62 -19.62 7.56 -12.93
C LEU A 62 -19.02 6.71 -11.81
N ALA A 63 -18.03 7.27 -11.11
CA ALA A 63 -17.54 6.68 -9.88
C ALA A 63 -18.70 6.47 -8.87
N PRO A 64 -18.68 5.43 -8.03
CA PRO A 64 -19.78 5.17 -7.09
C PRO A 64 -20.04 6.36 -6.15
N LYS A 65 -21.31 6.60 -5.79
CA LYS A 65 -21.69 7.69 -4.85
C LYS A 65 -20.96 7.63 -3.50
N SER A 66 -20.56 6.44 -3.08
CA SER A 66 -19.83 6.20 -1.83
C SER A 66 -18.31 6.30 -1.97
N LYS A 67 -17.79 6.50 -3.20
CA LYS A 67 -16.37 6.42 -3.55
C LYS A 67 -16.04 7.43 -4.67
N ALA A 68 -15.69 8.65 -4.29
CA ALA A 68 -15.32 9.72 -5.23
C ALA A 68 -13.87 9.61 -5.79
N ASP A 69 -13.13 8.55 -5.46
CA ASP A 69 -11.69 8.42 -5.76
C ASP A 69 -11.39 8.64 -7.26
N PHE A 70 -12.09 7.91 -8.15
CA PHE A 70 -11.96 8.12 -9.60
C PHE A 70 -12.57 9.44 -10.08
N ALA A 71 -13.57 10.01 -9.40
CA ALA A 71 -14.12 11.30 -9.80
C ALA A 71 -13.07 12.42 -9.67
N PHE A 72 -12.29 12.42 -8.57
CA PHE A 72 -11.16 13.34 -8.42
C PHE A 72 -10.04 13.07 -9.43
N LEU A 73 -9.71 11.79 -9.67
CA LEU A 73 -8.71 11.42 -10.68
C LEU A 73 -9.09 11.95 -12.06
N LEU A 74 -10.34 11.70 -12.48
CA LEU A 74 -10.83 12.13 -13.79
C LEU A 74 -10.92 13.65 -13.91
N HIS A 75 -11.34 14.35 -12.85
CA HIS A 75 -11.34 15.82 -12.84
C HIS A 75 -9.93 16.39 -13.03
N GLY A 76 -8.94 15.89 -12.28
CA GLY A 76 -7.54 16.33 -12.44
C GLY A 76 -6.97 15.98 -13.81
N TYR A 77 -7.31 14.80 -14.34
CA TYR A 77 -6.84 14.33 -15.64
C TYR A 77 -7.44 15.12 -16.80
N TYR A 78 -8.71 15.51 -16.70
CA TYR A 78 -9.36 16.38 -17.68
C TYR A 78 -8.60 17.71 -17.85
N HIS A 79 -8.26 18.35 -16.72
CA HIS A 79 -7.53 19.63 -16.63
C HIS A 79 -6.01 19.51 -16.85
N LEU A 80 -5.50 18.33 -17.19
CA LEU A 80 -4.10 18.14 -17.55
C LEU A 80 -3.87 18.50 -19.02
N LYS A 81 -2.83 19.26 -19.35
CA LYS A 81 -2.39 19.42 -20.74
C LYS A 81 -1.89 18.10 -21.33
N ASP A 82 -1.89 17.97 -22.64
CA ASP A 82 -1.40 16.76 -23.33
C ASP A 82 0.05 16.41 -22.93
N SER A 83 0.92 17.43 -22.87
CA SER A 83 2.32 17.30 -22.44
C SER A 83 2.52 17.27 -20.92
N GLY A 84 1.45 17.32 -20.13
CA GLY A 84 1.49 17.45 -18.68
C GLY A 84 1.73 16.13 -17.94
N VAL A 85 1.97 16.24 -16.64
CA VAL A 85 2.05 15.09 -15.72
C VAL A 85 1.14 15.31 -14.52
N MET A 86 0.27 14.35 -14.23
CA MET A 86 -0.54 14.33 -13.03
C MET A 86 -0.03 13.28 -12.05
N ALA A 87 -0.03 13.60 -10.75
CA ALA A 87 0.15 12.61 -9.70
C ALA A 87 -0.95 12.74 -8.64
N ILE A 88 -1.61 11.64 -8.32
CA ILE A 88 -2.70 11.59 -7.35
C ILE A 88 -2.48 10.48 -6.32
N VAL A 89 -2.66 10.83 -5.05
CA VAL A 89 -2.58 9.87 -3.93
C VAL A 89 -3.96 9.29 -3.66
N LEU A 90 -4.10 7.96 -3.69
CA LEU A 90 -5.37 7.24 -3.51
C LEU A 90 -5.19 6.01 -2.62
N PRO A 91 -6.28 5.46 -2.03
CA PRO A 91 -6.22 4.17 -1.35
C PRO A 91 -6.06 3.02 -2.37
N HIS A 92 -5.38 1.93 -1.99
CA HIS A 92 -5.12 0.78 -2.89
C HIS A 92 -6.36 0.19 -3.56
N GLY A 93 -7.55 0.34 -2.96
CA GLY A 93 -8.79 -0.18 -3.54
C GLY A 93 -9.07 0.32 -4.97
N VAL A 94 -8.58 1.50 -5.38
CA VAL A 94 -8.76 1.98 -6.75
C VAL A 94 -8.10 1.08 -7.80
N LEU A 95 -7.07 0.32 -7.39
CA LEU A 95 -6.28 -0.55 -8.25
C LEU A 95 -7.04 -1.81 -8.67
N PHE A 96 -8.02 -2.27 -7.88
CA PHE A 96 -8.66 -3.57 -8.08
C PHE A 96 -10.19 -3.57 -7.93
N ARG A 97 -10.81 -2.51 -7.41
CA ARG A 97 -12.28 -2.46 -7.32
C ARG A 97 -12.91 -2.58 -8.72
N GLY A 98 -13.94 -3.41 -8.83
CA GLY A 98 -14.65 -3.68 -10.08
C GLY A 98 -15.80 -2.72 -10.35
N GLY A 99 -16.77 -3.15 -11.16
CA GLY A 99 -17.95 -2.34 -11.49
C GLY A 99 -17.59 -1.07 -12.27
N ALA A 100 -18.17 0.07 -11.89
CA ALA A 100 -17.93 1.34 -12.57
C ALA A 100 -16.45 1.76 -12.51
N GLU A 101 -15.77 1.55 -11.39
CA GLU A 101 -14.35 1.88 -11.25
C GLU A 101 -13.46 0.98 -12.10
N GLY A 102 -13.80 -0.31 -12.21
CA GLY A 102 -13.12 -1.24 -13.12
C GLY A 102 -13.24 -0.81 -14.58
N LYS A 103 -14.43 -0.35 -15.00
CA LYS A 103 -14.63 0.19 -16.36
C LYS A 103 -13.82 1.46 -16.60
N ILE A 104 -13.84 2.43 -15.67
CA ILE A 104 -13.05 3.66 -15.79
C ILE A 104 -11.55 3.33 -15.88
N ARG A 105 -11.06 2.43 -15.01
CA ARG A 105 -9.66 2.00 -15.00
C ARG A 105 -9.25 1.34 -16.31
N LYS A 106 -10.10 0.45 -16.85
CA LYS A 106 -9.86 -0.18 -18.15
C LYS A 106 -9.72 0.85 -19.26
N GLU A 107 -10.64 1.80 -19.37
CA GLU A 107 -10.57 2.87 -20.37
C GLU A 107 -9.31 3.75 -20.21
N LEU A 108 -8.89 4.05 -18.97
CA LEU A 108 -7.64 4.77 -18.73
C LEU A 108 -6.40 3.97 -19.18
N LEU A 109 -6.41 2.65 -19.03
CA LEU A 109 -5.33 1.77 -19.47
C LEU A 109 -5.30 1.61 -20.99
N GLU A 110 -6.46 1.41 -21.62
CA GLU A 110 -6.63 1.33 -23.08
C GLU A 110 -6.19 2.61 -23.79
N ASN A 111 -6.44 3.77 -23.17
CA ASN A 111 -5.95 5.06 -23.67
C ASN A 111 -4.51 5.36 -23.27
N GLY A 112 -3.78 4.40 -22.68
CA GLY A 112 -2.39 4.58 -22.25
C GLY A 112 -2.22 5.73 -21.25
N SER A 113 -3.23 6.05 -20.45
CA SER A 113 -3.26 7.25 -19.61
C SER A 113 -2.57 7.09 -18.26
N ILE A 114 -2.43 5.85 -17.76
CA ILE A 114 -1.75 5.54 -16.50
C ILE A 114 -0.28 5.25 -16.80
N ASP A 115 0.62 6.06 -16.25
CA ASP A 115 2.06 5.94 -16.49
C ASP A 115 2.79 5.08 -15.46
N ALA A 116 2.42 5.25 -14.19
CA ALA A 116 2.99 4.49 -13.10
C ALA A 116 2.01 4.32 -11.92
N VAL A 117 2.19 3.23 -11.18
CA VAL A 117 1.51 2.93 -9.91
C VAL A 117 2.59 2.69 -8.85
N ILE A 118 2.66 3.58 -7.87
CA ILE A 118 3.68 3.55 -6.82
C ILE A 118 3.00 3.24 -5.49
N GLY A 119 3.30 2.10 -4.88
CA GLY A 119 2.82 1.72 -3.56
C GLY A 119 3.64 2.40 -2.48
N LEU A 120 2.99 3.15 -1.59
CA LEU A 120 3.66 3.82 -0.48
C LEU A 120 3.61 2.97 0.80
N PRO A 121 4.55 3.17 1.74
CA PRO A 121 4.50 2.53 3.04
C PRO A 121 3.20 2.80 3.79
N ALA A 122 2.78 1.82 4.59
CA ALA A 122 1.71 2.01 5.55
C ALA A 122 2.11 3.05 6.62
N ASN A 123 1.13 3.61 7.31
CA ASN A 123 1.33 4.46 8.49
C ASN A 123 2.20 5.72 8.26
N ILE A 124 2.25 6.28 7.04
CA ILE A 124 2.94 7.55 6.75
C ILE A 124 2.02 8.78 6.89
N PHE A 125 0.69 8.58 6.89
CA PHE A 125 -0.29 9.67 7.00
C PHE A 125 -0.78 9.87 8.43
N TYR A 126 -1.18 11.10 8.78
CA TYR A 126 -1.72 11.45 10.11
C TYR A 126 -3.10 10.87 10.40
N ASN A 127 -3.93 10.73 9.39
CA ASN A 127 -5.35 10.40 9.58
C ASN A 127 -5.66 8.92 9.33
N THR A 128 -4.67 8.13 8.90
CA THR A 128 -4.88 6.72 8.58
C THR A 128 -3.56 5.95 8.58
N SER A 129 -3.62 4.70 9.02
CA SER A 129 -2.50 3.76 8.96
C SER A 129 -2.50 2.90 7.69
N ILE A 130 -3.52 3.03 6.83
CA ILE A 130 -3.59 2.26 5.59
C ILE A 130 -2.44 2.62 4.64
N PRO A 131 -1.88 1.66 3.90
CA PRO A 131 -1.02 1.97 2.76
C PRO A 131 -1.83 2.67 1.67
N THR A 132 -1.15 3.53 0.92
CA THR A 132 -1.73 4.31 -0.17
C THR A 132 -0.90 4.11 -1.43
N THR A 133 -1.38 4.61 -2.55
CA THR A 133 -0.66 4.56 -3.81
C THR A 133 -0.66 5.94 -4.46
N ILE A 134 0.43 6.25 -5.16
CA ILE A 134 0.48 7.35 -6.11
C ILE A 134 0.21 6.76 -7.49
N ILE A 135 -0.80 7.28 -8.17
CA ILE A 135 -1.02 7.01 -9.60
C ILE A 135 -0.50 8.22 -10.37
N VAL A 136 0.42 7.96 -11.30
CA VAL A 136 0.93 8.97 -12.22
C VAL A 136 0.20 8.82 -13.54
N LEU A 137 -0.32 9.92 -14.09
CA LEU A 137 -1.04 9.95 -15.36
C LEU A 137 -0.40 10.94 -16.34
N ARG A 138 -0.42 10.56 -17.62
CA ARG A 138 0.05 11.37 -18.75
C ARG A 138 -0.88 11.14 -19.94
N LYS A 139 -1.12 12.19 -20.74
CA LYS A 139 -1.91 12.10 -21.98
C LYS A 139 -1.05 11.73 -23.17
N ASP A 140 0.16 12.30 -23.24
CA ASP A 140 1.14 12.05 -24.29
C ASP A 140 2.39 11.39 -23.70
N ARG A 141 2.71 10.17 -24.17
CA ARG A 141 3.90 9.41 -23.79
C ARG A 141 4.29 8.41 -24.88
N ASP A 142 5.59 8.16 -25.00
CA ASP A 142 6.19 7.28 -26.02
C ASP A 142 6.02 5.78 -25.72
N ASN A 143 5.61 5.45 -24.50
CA ASN A 143 5.59 4.11 -23.95
C ASN A 143 4.20 3.78 -23.39
N GLU A 144 3.71 2.59 -23.70
CA GLU A 144 2.35 2.15 -23.30
C GLU A 144 2.35 1.31 -22.01
N ASP A 145 3.53 0.91 -21.51
CA ASP A 145 3.70 0.13 -20.29
C ASP A 145 3.34 0.91 -19.02
N VAL A 146 2.89 0.20 -17.98
CA VAL A 146 2.68 0.79 -16.65
C VAL A 146 3.84 0.37 -15.75
N LEU A 147 4.53 1.35 -15.17
CA LEU A 147 5.59 1.07 -14.20
C LEU A 147 4.97 0.87 -12.82
N PHE A 148 5.11 -0.32 -12.26
CA PHE A 148 4.79 -0.63 -10.88
C PHE A 148 6.03 -0.43 -10.02
N ILE A 149 5.90 0.26 -8.90
CA ILE A 149 6.93 0.38 -7.88
C ILE A 149 6.32 0.02 -6.53
N ASP A 150 6.85 -1.01 -5.87
CA ASP A 150 6.50 -1.33 -4.49
C ASP A 150 7.48 -0.67 -3.52
N ALA A 151 7.14 0.54 -3.06
CA ALA A 151 7.90 1.23 -2.03
C ALA A 151 7.35 0.97 -0.62
N SER A 152 6.56 -0.09 -0.40
CA SER A 152 5.94 -0.38 0.89
C SER A 152 6.95 -0.56 2.04
N ASN A 153 8.16 -1.03 1.72
CA ASN A 153 9.27 -1.22 2.66
C ASN A 153 10.23 -0.01 2.74
N GLU A 154 10.00 1.05 1.97
CA GLU A 154 10.87 2.21 1.91
C GLU A 154 10.50 3.24 2.98
N PHE A 155 10.86 2.97 4.24
CA PHE A 155 10.61 3.91 5.33
C PHE A 155 11.55 3.70 6.51
N THR A 156 11.74 4.76 7.29
CA THR A 156 12.27 4.63 8.64
C THR A 156 11.10 4.53 9.60
N LYS A 157 11.07 3.48 10.42
CA LYS A 157 10.05 3.28 11.44
C LYS A 157 10.13 4.38 12.49
N GLY A 158 9.12 5.23 12.57
CA GLY A 158 8.97 6.20 13.66
C GLY A 158 8.07 5.66 14.78
N LYS A 159 7.89 6.47 15.82
CA LYS A 159 7.12 6.09 17.01
C LYS A 159 5.62 5.94 16.74
N ASN A 160 5.04 6.91 16.04
CA ASN A 160 3.62 6.93 15.72
C ASN A 160 3.37 6.73 14.22
N GLN A 161 4.34 7.10 13.39
CA GLN A 161 4.25 7.10 11.94
C GLN A 161 5.57 6.66 11.33
N ASN A 162 5.49 6.06 10.16
CA ASN A 162 6.62 5.79 9.30
C ASN A 162 7.06 7.09 8.61
N VAL A 163 8.37 7.27 8.45
CA VAL A 163 8.96 8.47 7.88
C VAL A 163 9.60 8.14 6.54
N LEU A 164 9.14 8.85 5.51
CA LEU A 164 9.74 8.82 4.19
C LEU A 164 10.91 9.82 4.13
N GLU A 165 12.10 9.38 4.53
CA GLU A 165 13.33 10.16 4.39
C GLU A 165 13.73 10.39 2.92
N ASP A 166 14.57 11.41 2.68
CA ASP A 166 15.05 11.79 1.34
C ASP A 166 15.65 10.61 0.57
N LYS A 167 16.41 9.72 1.23
CA LYS A 167 17.00 8.53 0.59
C LYS A 167 15.96 7.57 -0.01
N HIS A 168 14.79 7.46 0.63
CA HIS A 168 13.69 6.63 0.14
C HIS A 168 13.03 7.30 -1.08
N ILE A 169 12.81 8.61 -0.98
CA ILE A 169 12.23 9.42 -2.06
C ILE A 169 13.12 9.38 -3.30
N ASP A 170 14.43 9.56 -3.12
CA ASP A 170 15.42 9.53 -4.20
C ASP A 170 15.45 8.16 -4.90
N LYS A 171 15.40 7.06 -4.14
CA LYS A 171 15.33 5.70 -4.71
C LYS A 171 14.08 5.51 -5.57
N ILE A 172 12.90 5.90 -5.07
CA ILE A 172 11.63 5.82 -5.81
C ILE A 172 11.70 6.68 -7.07
N LEU A 173 12.19 7.92 -6.93
CA LEU A 173 12.25 8.89 -8.02
C LEU A 173 13.25 8.49 -9.11
N GLU A 174 14.42 7.97 -8.73
CA GLU A 174 15.39 7.45 -9.69
C GLU A 174 14.84 6.25 -10.46
N THR A 175 14.20 5.31 -9.75
CA THR A 175 13.57 4.12 -10.37
C THR A 175 12.49 4.54 -11.35
N TYR A 176 11.62 5.49 -10.98
CA TYR A 176 10.62 6.06 -11.86
C TYR A 176 11.23 6.75 -13.09
N LYS A 177 12.21 7.65 -12.89
CA LYS A 177 12.85 8.41 -13.98
C LYS A 177 13.55 7.51 -14.99
N LYS A 178 14.20 6.44 -14.53
CA LYS A 178 14.90 5.47 -15.37
C LYS A 178 13.97 4.38 -15.93
N ARG A 179 12.75 4.26 -15.40
CA ARG A 179 11.86 3.11 -15.58
C ARG A 179 12.60 1.77 -15.37
N GLU A 180 13.45 1.75 -14.35
CA GLU A 180 14.31 0.61 -14.08
C GLU A 180 13.48 -0.53 -13.48
N VAL A 181 13.65 -1.74 -14.01
CA VAL A 181 13.06 -2.96 -13.44
C VAL A 181 14.04 -3.50 -12.41
N VAL A 182 13.63 -3.49 -11.14
CA VAL A 182 14.45 -3.86 -9.99
C VAL A 182 13.75 -5.00 -9.27
N ASP A 183 14.49 -6.09 -9.03
CA ASP A 183 13.98 -7.27 -8.34
C ASP A 183 13.28 -6.91 -7.03
N LYS A 184 12.08 -7.46 -6.83
CA LYS A 184 11.19 -7.20 -5.67
C LYS A 184 10.86 -5.73 -5.40
N PHE A 185 11.07 -4.83 -6.34
CA PHE A 185 10.86 -3.39 -6.13
C PHE A 185 10.11 -2.72 -7.27
N SER A 186 10.38 -3.06 -8.52
CA SER A 186 9.68 -2.47 -9.67
C SER A 186 9.54 -3.43 -10.83
N HIS A 187 8.46 -3.26 -11.58
CA HIS A 187 8.15 -4.03 -12.79
C HIS A 187 7.48 -3.14 -13.83
N ALA A 188 7.87 -3.28 -15.09
CA ALA A 188 7.29 -2.55 -16.21
C ALA A 188 6.35 -3.49 -16.98
N ALA A 189 5.05 -3.43 -16.66
CA ALA A 189 4.07 -4.32 -17.26
C ALA A 189 3.55 -3.75 -18.58
N ASN A 190 3.56 -4.56 -19.63
CA ASN A 190 2.96 -4.19 -20.91
C ASN A 190 1.42 -4.34 -20.85
N TYR A 191 0.74 -3.86 -21.89
CA TYR A 191 -0.72 -3.91 -21.95
C TYR A 191 -1.27 -5.35 -21.89
N ASP A 192 -0.65 -6.29 -22.59
CA ASP A 192 -1.09 -7.69 -22.64
C ASP A 192 -1.04 -8.34 -21.24
N GLU A 193 0.02 -8.10 -20.48
CA GLU A 193 0.16 -8.57 -19.09
C GLU A 193 -0.92 -7.98 -18.16
N ILE A 194 -1.32 -6.73 -18.41
CA ILE A 194 -2.38 -6.06 -17.64
C ILE A 194 -3.76 -6.61 -18.02
N ASP A 195 -3.99 -6.92 -19.30
CA ASP A 195 -5.23 -7.57 -19.79
C ASP A 195 -5.36 -8.99 -19.23
N GLU A 196 -4.28 -9.78 -19.21
CA GLU A 196 -4.23 -11.09 -18.55
C GLU A 196 -4.55 -11.03 -17.05
N ASN A 197 -4.26 -9.89 -16.41
CA ASN A 197 -4.61 -9.61 -15.02
C ASN A 197 -5.99 -8.96 -14.84
N ASP A 198 -6.89 -9.01 -15.83
CA ASP A 198 -8.24 -8.41 -15.79
C ASP A 198 -8.23 -6.91 -15.47
N PHE A 199 -7.21 -6.17 -15.96
CA PHE A 199 -6.99 -4.75 -15.64
C PHE A 199 -6.86 -4.48 -14.14
N ASN A 200 -6.44 -5.48 -13.36
CA ASN A 200 -6.17 -5.34 -11.94
C ASN A 200 -4.75 -4.79 -11.74
N LEU A 201 -4.64 -3.60 -11.18
CA LEU A 201 -3.36 -2.91 -10.96
C LEU A 201 -2.81 -3.16 -9.54
N ASN A 202 -3.29 -4.20 -8.84
CA ASN A 202 -2.77 -4.52 -7.51
C ASN A 202 -1.28 -4.89 -7.61
N ILE A 203 -0.43 -4.13 -6.93
CA ILE A 203 1.04 -4.16 -7.10
C ILE A 203 1.64 -5.57 -6.95
N PRO A 204 1.22 -6.42 -5.98
CA PRO A 204 1.76 -7.78 -5.83
C PRO A 204 1.49 -8.72 -7.02
N ARG A 205 0.69 -8.33 -8.01
CA ARG A 205 0.53 -9.09 -9.27
C ARG A 205 1.69 -8.90 -10.23
N TYR A 206 2.46 -7.82 -10.06
CA TYR A 206 3.50 -7.37 -10.98
C TYR A 206 4.87 -7.36 -10.31
N VAL A 207 4.91 -7.00 -9.02
CA VAL A 207 6.14 -7.00 -8.22
C VAL A 207 6.02 -8.12 -7.20
N ASP A 208 6.72 -9.23 -7.45
CA ASP A 208 6.80 -10.33 -6.49
C ASP A 208 7.73 -9.93 -5.34
N THR A 209 7.14 -9.58 -4.20
CA THR A 209 7.87 -9.27 -2.98
C THR A 209 7.95 -10.46 -2.03
N PHE A 210 7.56 -11.65 -2.47
CA PHE A 210 7.65 -12.84 -1.64
C PHE A 210 9.12 -13.15 -1.31
N GLU A 211 9.39 -13.34 -0.02
CA GLU A 211 10.64 -13.91 0.45
C GLU A 211 10.40 -15.41 0.62
N GLU A 212 11.08 -16.24 -0.17
CA GLU A 212 11.12 -17.68 0.11
C GLU A 212 11.71 -17.84 1.51
N GLU A 213 10.89 -18.32 2.45
CA GLU A 213 11.37 -18.68 3.79
C GLU A 213 12.49 -19.70 3.63
N GLU A 214 13.63 -19.49 4.32
CA GLU A 214 14.70 -20.48 4.25
C GLU A 214 14.17 -21.85 4.69
N PRO A 215 14.47 -22.91 3.93
CA PRO A 215 13.99 -24.24 4.27
C PRO A 215 14.48 -24.61 5.66
N ILE A 216 13.53 -24.88 6.56
CA ILE A 216 13.83 -25.31 7.93
C ILE A 216 14.67 -26.59 7.84
N ASP A 217 15.87 -26.57 8.41
CA ASP A 217 16.70 -27.78 8.53
C ASP A 217 16.05 -28.73 9.53
N MET A 218 15.22 -29.63 9.00
CA MET A 218 14.52 -30.64 9.77
C MET A 218 15.48 -31.55 10.55
N ALA A 219 16.72 -31.75 10.07
CA ALA A 219 17.70 -32.57 10.77
C ALA A 219 18.28 -31.83 11.98
N ALA A 220 18.59 -30.54 11.82
CA ALA A 220 19.01 -29.68 12.93
C ALA A 220 17.91 -29.56 13.99
N LEU A 221 16.67 -29.29 13.57
CA LEU A 221 15.53 -29.18 14.48
C LEU A 221 15.25 -30.50 15.23
N SER A 222 15.31 -31.63 14.52
CA SER A 222 15.12 -32.95 15.15
C SER A 222 16.23 -33.24 16.17
N LYS A 223 17.47 -32.85 15.87
CA LYS A 223 18.58 -33.00 16.80
C LYS A 223 18.40 -32.11 18.03
N GLU A 224 17.96 -30.87 17.84
CA GLU A 224 17.68 -29.93 18.92
C GLU A 224 16.56 -30.45 19.84
N ILE A 225 15.50 -31.03 19.28
CA ILE A 225 14.44 -31.70 20.06
C ILE A 225 15.02 -32.86 20.88
N ILE A 226 15.81 -33.74 20.26
CA ILE A 226 16.42 -34.89 20.96
C ILE A 226 17.36 -34.43 22.08
N ASP A 227 18.12 -33.36 21.85
CA ASP A 227 19.05 -32.85 22.85
C ASP A 227 18.30 -32.12 24.00
N LEU A 228 17.22 -31.40 23.69
CA LEU A 228 16.31 -30.83 24.69
C LEU A 228 15.62 -31.91 25.53
N ASP A 229 15.14 -32.99 24.92
CA ASP A 229 14.51 -34.10 25.66
C ASP A 229 15.49 -34.73 26.65
N LYS A 230 16.77 -34.90 26.26
CA LYS A 230 17.80 -35.37 27.19
C LYS A 230 18.09 -34.37 28.31
N GLU A 231 18.07 -33.07 28.03
CA GLU A 231 18.24 -32.05 29.06
C GLU A 231 17.06 -32.04 30.04
N ILE A 232 15.83 -32.24 29.54
CA ILE A 232 14.61 -32.41 30.35
C ILE A 232 14.77 -33.64 31.25
N GLU A 233 15.05 -34.82 30.68
CA GLU A 233 15.25 -36.05 31.45
C GLU A 233 16.31 -35.88 32.55
N LYS A 234 17.43 -35.23 32.21
CA LYS A 234 18.51 -34.96 33.17
C LYS A 234 18.03 -34.02 34.29
N SER A 235 17.34 -32.93 33.94
CA SER A 235 16.86 -31.96 34.92
C SER A 235 15.79 -32.55 35.83
N GLU A 236 14.90 -33.38 35.29
CA GLU A 236 13.89 -34.12 36.06
C GLU A 236 14.53 -35.12 37.02
N ALA A 237 15.57 -35.85 36.59
CA ALA A 237 16.32 -36.75 37.47
C ALA A 237 17.03 -35.99 38.60
N GLU A 238 17.64 -34.84 38.30
CA GLU A 238 18.26 -33.97 39.31
C GLU A 238 17.24 -33.46 40.32
N ILE A 239 16.09 -32.96 39.86
CA ILE A 239 14.99 -32.51 40.74
C ILE A 239 14.46 -33.66 41.60
N SER A 240 14.25 -34.84 41.01
CA SER A 240 13.78 -36.04 41.72
C SER A 240 14.75 -36.44 42.83
N SER A 241 16.06 -36.46 42.54
CA SER A 241 17.10 -36.73 43.54
C SER A 241 17.09 -35.70 44.68
N MET A 242 16.92 -34.41 44.38
CA MET A 242 16.82 -33.37 45.40
C MET A 242 15.57 -33.55 46.28
N ILE A 243 14.44 -33.99 45.70
CA ILE A 243 13.22 -34.28 46.46
C ILE A 243 13.42 -35.49 47.38
N ASP A 244 14.19 -36.51 46.97
CA ASP A 244 14.53 -37.67 47.78
C ASP A 244 15.43 -37.34 48.98
N GLU A 245 16.25 -36.29 48.88
CA GLU A 245 17.13 -35.82 49.96
C GLU A 245 16.38 -34.96 51.02
N LEU A 246 15.15 -34.52 50.74
CA LEU A 246 14.36 -33.73 51.68
C LEU A 246 13.92 -34.55 52.90
N ALA A 247 14.11 -33.98 54.09
CA ALA A 247 13.65 -34.58 55.33
C ALA A 247 12.11 -34.61 55.40
N VAL A 248 11.56 -35.81 55.61
CA VAL A 248 10.12 -36.01 55.76
C VAL A 248 9.72 -35.77 57.22
N THR A 249 8.91 -34.74 57.45
CA THR A 249 8.24 -34.42 58.71
C THR A 249 6.73 -34.54 58.53
N ASP A 250 5.97 -34.58 59.63
CA ASP A 250 4.50 -34.70 59.55
C ASP A 250 3.86 -33.55 58.75
N ASP A 251 4.48 -32.36 58.73
CA ASP A 251 4.01 -31.20 57.96
C ASP A 251 4.48 -31.19 56.49
N SER A 252 5.57 -31.89 56.14
CA SER A 252 6.15 -31.87 54.77
C SER A 252 5.77 -33.08 53.92
N LYS A 253 5.22 -34.12 54.53
CA LYS A 253 4.95 -35.41 53.89
C LYS A 253 4.03 -35.34 52.67
N GLU A 254 2.92 -34.62 52.79
CA GLU A 254 1.91 -34.50 51.72
C GLU A 254 2.46 -33.72 50.51
N PHE A 255 3.30 -32.70 50.76
CA PHE A 255 3.97 -31.92 49.71
C PHE A 255 5.03 -32.75 48.98
N ILE A 256 5.86 -33.51 49.71
CA ILE A 256 6.91 -34.36 49.13
C ILE A 256 6.29 -35.50 48.31
N GLU A 257 5.21 -36.13 48.78
CA GLU A 257 4.49 -37.17 48.03
C GLU A 257 3.86 -36.60 46.74
N ALA A 258 3.26 -35.42 46.80
CA ALA A 258 2.72 -34.75 45.61
C ALA A 258 3.82 -34.34 44.61
N ALA A 259 4.97 -33.86 45.08
CA ALA A 259 6.08 -33.49 44.22
C ALA A 259 6.69 -34.71 43.50
N LYS A 260 6.84 -35.85 44.18
CA LYS A 260 7.32 -37.10 43.56
C LYS A 260 6.37 -37.65 42.50
N ALA A 261 5.06 -37.41 42.62
CA ALA A 261 4.08 -37.84 41.64
C ALA A 261 4.17 -37.08 40.30
N VAL A 262 4.76 -35.88 40.27
CA VAL A 262 4.92 -35.07 39.05
C VAL A 262 6.06 -35.57 38.17
N PHE A 263 7.14 -36.10 38.78
CA PHE A 263 8.37 -36.50 38.06
C PHE A 263 8.51 -38.03 37.88
N ASN A 264 7.53 -38.81 38.35
CA ASN A 264 7.42 -40.23 38.04
C ASN A 264 6.56 -40.42 36.79
N HIS A 265 7.17 -40.26 35.62
CA HIS A 265 6.56 -40.66 34.35
C HIS A 265 6.89 -42.14 34.07
N GLU A 266 5.85 -43.00 34.01
CA GLU A 266 5.93 -44.36 33.39
C GLU A 266 6.05 -44.26 31.87
#